data_AF-A0A1S2K8N1-F1
#
_entry.id   AF-A0A1S2K8N1-F1
#
_cell.length_a   1.000
_cell.length_b   1.000
_cell.length_c   1.000
_cell.angle_alpha   90.00
_cell.angle_beta   90.00
_cell.angle_gamma   90.00
#
_symmetry.space_group_name_H-M   'P 1'
#
loop_
_entity.id
_entity.type
_entity.pdbx_description
1 polymer ?
#
loop_
_entity_poly.entity_id
_entity_poly.type
_entity_poly.pdbx_seq_one_letter_code
_entity_poly.pdbx_strand_id
1 'polypeptide(L)'
;MTLMETPQTPGGEETLTIPKLAARAGVSRTLVHRLATNPAEGWPAPRFRPGSSRPEYPVAWFDTYWAQRQARITQGRCTDLQRGPDGA
;
A
#
# COMPACT_ATOMS: atom_id res chain seq x y z
N MET A 1 -17.80 41.26 11.51
CA MET A 1 -16.58 40.96 10.74
C MET A 1 -16.43 39.45 10.73
N THR A 2 -16.77 38.80 9.63
CA THR A 2 -16.73 37.34 9.48
C THR A 2 -15.27 36.88 9.54
N LEU A 3 -14.92 36.13 10.60
CA LEU A 3 -13.69 35.37 10.65
C LEU A 3 -13.78 34.34 9.53
N MET A 4 -12.95 34.51 8.50
CA MET A 4 -12.81 33.52 7.44
C MET A 4 -12.22 32.27 8.10
N GLU A 5 -13.06 31.26 8.35
CA GLU A 5 -12.57 29.90 8.58
C GLU A 5 -11.65 29.56 7.42
N THR A 6 -10.36 29.47 7.70
CA THR A 6 -9.40 28.84 6.81
C THR A 6 -10.00 27.49 6.41
N PRO A 7 -10.08 27.16 5.11
CA PRO A 7 -10.46 25.82 4.72
C PRO A 7 -9.40 24.88 5.32
N GLN A 8 -9.74 24.21 6.42
CA GLN A 8 -9.06 23.01 6.84
C GLN A 8 -9.23 22.05 5.67
N THR A 9 -8.22 21.96 4.80
CA THR A 9 -8.20 21.06 3.65
C THR A 9 -8.57 19.67 4.15
N PRO A 10 -9.77 19.15 3.85
CA PRO A 10 -10.18 17.85 4.35
C PRO A 10 -9.49 16.80 3.48
N GLY A 11 -8.30 16.38 3.88
CA GLY A 11 -7.54 15.37 3.14
C GLY A 11 -6.05 15.63 3.18
N GLY A 12 -5.45 15.54 4.38
CA GLY A 12 -4.03 15.24 4.47
C GLY A 12 -3.81 13.86 3.85
N GLU A 13 -3.48 13.81 2.57
CA GLU A 13 -2.97 12.60 1.93
C GLU A 13 -1.69 12.22 2.66
N GLU A 14 -1.82 11.44 3.74
CA GLU A 14 -0.66 10.99 4.50
C GLU A 14 0.25 10.24 3.54
N THR A 15 1.45 10.76 3.32
CA THR A 15 2.47 10.10 2.51
C THR A 15 3.56 9.56 3.41
N LEU A 16 3.94 8.31 3.22
CA LEU A 16 5.01 7.65 3.97
C LEU A 16 6.09 7.12 3.04
N THR A 17 7.30 7.03 3.56
CA THR A 17 8.42 6.40 2.85
C THR A 17 8.28 4.88 2.86
N ILE A 18 8.91 4.22 1.89
CA ILE A 18 8.96 2.74 1.77
C ILE A 18 9.23 2.02 3.11
N PRO A 19 10.24 2.38 3.94
CA PRO A 19 10.48 1.70 5.21
C PRO A 19 9.31 1.82 6.19
N LYS A 20 8.61 2.96 6.21
CA LYS A 20 7.44 3.15 7.08
C LYS A 20 6.22 2.35 6.58
N LEU A 21 6.01 2.29 5.26
CA LEU A 21 4.96 1.45 4.66
C LEU A 21 5.21 -0.04 4.93
N ALA A 22 6.46 -0.49 4.81
CA ALA A 22 6.84 -1.87 5.11
C ALA A 22 6.59 -2.24 6.57
N ALA A 23 7.00 -1.36 7.51
CA ALA A 23 6.71 -1.55 8.93
C ALA A 23 5.20 -1.61 9.21
N ARG A 24 4.40 -0.75 8.56
CA ARG A 24 2.93 -0.75 8.69
C ARG A 24 2.30 -2.05 8.20
N ALA A 25 2.75 -2.57 7.07
CA ALA A 25 2.25 -3.83 6.52
C ALA A 25 2.82 -5.08 7.21
N GLY A 26 3.74 -4.93 8.17
CA GLY A 26 4.41 -6.06 8.84
C GLY A 26 5.32 -6.87 7.91
N VAL A 27 5.85 -6.26 6.85
CA VAL A 27 6.69 -6.93 5.83
C VAL A 27 8.06 -6.29 5.71
N SER A 28 8.98 -6.99 5.04
CA SER A 28 10.34 -6.50 4.81
C SER A 28 10.36 -5.28 3.88
N ARG A 29 11.17 -4.27 4.21
CA ARG A 29 11.43 -3.09 3.35
C ARG A 29 11.79 -3.47 1.92
N THR A 30 12.63 -4.49 1.74
CA THR A 30 13.06 -4.97 0.42
C THR A 30 11.90 -5.44 -0.44
N LEU A 31 10.88 -6.09 0.15
CA LEU A 31 9.69 -6.53 -0.58
C LEU A 31 8.95 -5.32 -1.15
N VAL A 32 8.64 -4.34 -0.29
CA VAL A 32 7.93 -3.12 -0.70
C VAL A 32 8.74 -2.33 -1.74
N HIS A 33 10.06 -2.24 -1.57
CA HIS A 33 10.93 -1.61 -2.56
C HIS A 33 10.84 -2.30 -3.93
N ARG A 34 10.91 -3.64 -3.97
CA ARG A 34 10.80 -4.40 -5.23
C ARG A 34 9.46 -4.15 -5.92
N LEU A 35 8.38 -4.10 -5.15
CA LEU A 35 7.04 -3.80 -5.66
C LEU A 35 6.97 -2.37 -6.23
N ALA A 36 7.54 -1.40 -5.53
CA ALA A 36 7.60 0.00 -5.98
C ALA A 36 8.39 0.19 -7.27
N THR A 37 9.47 -0.59 -7.46
CA THR A 37 10.27 -0.55 -8.69
C THR A 37 9.70 -1.42 -9.81
N ASN A 38 8.67 -2.22 -9.55
CA ASN A 38 8.09 -3.11 -10.56
C ASN A 38 7.00 -2.37 -11.35
N PRO A 39 7.19 -2.10 -12.66
CA PRO A 39 6.19 -1.40 -13.46
C PRO A 39 4.87 -2.17 -13.58
N ALA A 40 4.88 -3.50 -13.43
CA ALA A 40 3.67 -4.32 -13.50
C ALA A 40 2.72 -4.13 -12.30
N GLU A 41 3.21 -3.59 -11.18
CA GLU A 41 2.40 -3.40 -9.97
C GLU A 41 1.60 -2.09 -10.00
N GLY A 42 1.89 -1.17 -10.93
CA GLY A 42 1.13 0.07 -11.09
C GLY A 42 1.28 1.06 -9.93
N TRP A 43 2.47 1.13 -9.33
CA TRP A 43 2.75 2.07 -8.25
C TRP A 43 2.63 3.53 -8.72
N PRO A 44 2.08 4.43 -7.89
CA PRO A 44 1.99 5.84 -8.23
C PRO A 44 3.38 6.47 -8.24
N ALA A 45 3.52 7.58 -8.95
CA ALA A 45 4.75 8.35 -8.95
C ALA A 45 5.10 8.78 -7.51
N PRO A 46 6.38 8.65 -7.09
CA PRO A 46 6.80 9.07 -5.77
C PRO A 46 6.64 10.58 -5.60
N ARG A 47 6.09 11.00 -4.46
CA ARG A 47 6.11 12.40 -4.03
C ARG A 47 7.41 12.66 -3.27
N PHE A 48 8.05 13.79 -3.56
CA PHE A 48 9.23 14.25 -2.84
C PHE A 48 8.86 15.49 -2.06
N ARG A 49 9.03 15.47 -0.73
CA ARG A 49 8.85 16.68 0.06
C ARG A 49 10.02 17.66 -0.14
N PRO A 50 9.76 18.97 -0.09
CA PRO A 50 10.81 19.97 -0.19
C PRO A 50 11.85 19.76 0.90
N GLY A 51 13.12 19.62 0.50
CA GLY A 51 14.22 19.30 1.42
C GLY A 51 14.43 17.81 1.69
N SER A 52 13.67 16.90 1.06
CA SER A 52 13.88 15.46 1.17
C SER A 52 14.06 14.81 -0.19
N SER A 53 15.15 14.05 -0.34
CA SER A 53 15.38 13.19 -1.52
C SER A 53 14.70 11.83 -1.39
N ARG A 54 13.96 11.58 -0.31
CA ARG A 54 13.33 10.27 -0.06
C ARG A 54 11.97 10.21 -0.75
N PRO A 55 11.69 9.18 -1.56
CA PRO A 55 10.37 9.00 -2.17
C PRO A 55 9.33 8.68 -1.09
N GLU A 56 8.23 9.41 -1.11
CA GLU A 56 7.05 9.23 -0.27
C GLU A 56 5.86 8.82 -1.12
N TYR A 57 5.04 7.91 -0.62
CA TYR A 57 3.89 7.37 -1.32
C TYR A 57 2.63 7.51 -0.45
N PRO A 58 1.46 7.75 -1.07
CA PRO A 58 0.20 7.90 -0.35
C PRO A 58 -0.18 6.63 0.41
N VAL A 59 -0.43 6.76 1.71
CA VAL A 59 -0.78 5.66 2.62
C VAL A 59 -2.12 5.04 2.25
N ALA A 60 -3.13 5.86 1.97
CA ALA A 60 -4.46 5.37 1.61
C ALA A 60 -4.44 4.49 0.35
N TRP A 61 -3.65 4.88 -0.66
CA TRP A 61 -3.43 4.08 -1.85
C TRP A 61 -2.72 2.77 -1.52
N PHE A 62 -1.63 2.84 -0.73
CA PHE A 62 -0.86 1.66 -0.36
C PHE A 62 -1.69 0.64 0.43
N ASP A 63 -2.53 1.10 1.36
CA ASP A 63 -3.42 0.26 2.16
C ASP A 63 -4.42 -0.49 1.25
N THR A 64 -5.04 0.24 0.31
CA THR A 64 -5.95 -0.33 -0.70
C THR A 64 -5.26 -1.32 -1.64
N TYR A 65 -4.06 -0.99 -2.12
CA TYR A 65 -3.24 -1.88 -2.95
C TYR A 65 -2.84 -3.14 -2.17
N TRP A 66 -2.43 -2.98 -0.91
CA TRP A 66 -1.97 -4.07 -0.07
C TRP A 66 -3.11 -5.02 0.31
N ALA A 67 -4.30 -4.50 0.62
CA ALA A 67 -5.50 -5.30 0.84
C ALA A 67 -5.86 -6.13 -0.41
N GLN A 68 -5.87 -5.53 -1.60
CA GLN A 68 -6.11 -6.25 -2.86
C GLN A 68 -5.04 -7.30 -3.14
N ARG A 69 -3.77 -6.99 -2.88
CA ARG A 69 -2.67 -7.94 -3.06
C ARG A 69 -2.77 -9.11 -2.10
N GLN A 70 -3.07 -8.86 -0.83
CA GLN A 70 -3.31 -9.92 0.15
C GLN A 70 -4.49 -10.80 -0.26
N ALA A 71 -5.58 -10.22 -0.78
CA ALA A 71 -6.69 -10.98 -1.32
C ALA A 71 -6.26 -11.90 -2.48
N ARG A 72 -5.42 -11.42 -3.40
CA ARG A 72 -4.85 -12.23 -4.50
C ARG A 72 -3.93 -13.36 -3.99
N ILE A 73 -3.09 -13.07 -2.99
CA ILE A 73 -2.21 -14.08 -2.37
C ILE A 73 -3.04 -15.15 -1.66
N THR A 74 -4.05 -14.74 -0.90
CA THR A 74 -4.97 -15.66 -0.19
C THR A 74 -5.78 -16.49 -1.18
N GLN A 75 -6.22 -15.91 -2.29
CA GLN A 75 -6.93 -16.64 -3.35
C GLN A 75 -6.04 -17.70 -4.01
N GLY A 76 -4.74 -17.42 -4.22
CA GLY A 76 -3.77 -18.41 -4.69
C GLY A 76 -3.39 -19.48 -3.65
N ARG A 77 -3.71 -19.26 -2.37
CA ARG A 77 -3.57 -20.24 -1.28
C ARG A 77 -4.83 -21.10 -1.07
N CYS A 78 -5.92 -20.81 -1.78
CA CYS A 78 -7.16 -21.58 -1.76
C CYS A 78 -7.24 -22.53 -2.97
N THR A 79 -6.16 -23.25 -3.25
CA THR A 79 -6.17 -24.40 -4.18
C THR A 79 -5.84 -25.71 -3.45
N ASP A 80 -5.70 -25.67 -2.12
CA ASP A 80 -5.41 -26.83 -1.26
C ASP A 80 -6.61 -27.20 -0.36
N LEU A 81 -7.84 -27.13 -0.88
CA LEU A 81 -8.99 -27.68 -0.16
C LEU A 81 -9.99 -28.38 -1.08
N GLN A 82 -9.49 -29.25 -1.97
CA GLN A 82 -10.24 -30.44 -2.38
C GLN A 82 -9.28 -31.63 -2.50
N ARG A 83 -8.65 -31.99 -1.37
CA ARG A 83 -8.23 -33.37 -1.16
C ARG A 83 -9.51 -34.18 -1.00
N GLY A 84 -10.01 -34.77 -2.09
CA GLY A 84 -10.80 -36.00 -1.98
C GLY A 84 -9.96 -36.99 -1.17
N PRO A 85 -10.54 -37.62 -0.14
CA PRO A 85 -11.15 -38.92 -0.39
C PRO A 85 -12.32 -39.21 0.57
N ASP A 86 -13.53 -39.38 0.06
CA ASP A 86 -14.42 -40.47 0.51
C ASP A 86 -15.71 -40.46 -0.33
N GLY A 87 -16.09 -41.61 -0.88
CA GLY A 87 -17.35 -41.72 -1.61
C GLY A 87 -17.48 -43.00 -2.42
N ALA A 88 -17.50 -44.13 -1.70
CA ALA A 88 -18.19 -45.40 -2.00
C ALA A 88 -17.97 -46.10 -3.36
#